data_AF-A0A1M7ZLL2-F1
#
_entry.id   AF-A0A1M7ZLL2-F1
#
_cell.length_a   1.000
_cell.length_b   1.000
_cell.length_c   1.000
_cell.angle_alpha   90.00
_cell.angle_beta   90.00
_cell.angle_gamma   90.00
#
_symmetry.space_group_name_H-M   'P 1'
#
loop_
_entity.id
_entity.type
_entity.pdbx_description
1 polymer ?
#
loop_
_entity_poly.entity_id
_entity_poly.type
_entity_poly.pdbx_seq_one_letter_code
_entity_poly.pdbx_strand_id
1 'polypeptide(L)'
;MFPLRVSATTLNGTDLGWVHLPNETDAAKVHAIRASLIEGEEFRRPVVLVDAGDHHIALSGSHRLTAAVEIDGVIDAIILSSLTEDQVTLLLDANDDHDRLAALIEVAEDTDEEIDGLEAAITAIRGEIAANDRGE
;
A
#
# COMPACT_ATOMS: atom_id res chain seq x y z
N MET A 1 -10.45 5.47 -8.45
CA MET A 1 -10.04 5.25 -7.04
C MET A 1 -11.26 4.98 -6.18
N PHE A 2 -11.11 4.10 -5.19
CA PHE A 2 -12.19 3.68 -4.29
C PHE A 2 -11.87 4.14 -2.86
N PRO A 3 -12.66 5.04 -2.24
CA PRO A 3 -12.38 5.50 -0.89
C PRO A 3 -12.74 4.42 0.14
N LEU A 4 -11.87 4.23 1.12
CA LEU A 4 -12.03 3.27 2.20
C LEU A 4 -11.65 3.91 3.54
N ARG A 5 -12.46 3.70 4.58
CA ARG A 5 -12.09 4.09 5.95
C ARG A 5 -11.48 2.89 6.66
N VAL A 6 -10.18 2.95 6.92
CA VAL A 6 -9.42 1.92 7.62
C VAL A 6 -9.28 2.33 9.09
N SER A 7 -9.75 1.48 10.00
CA SER A 7 -9.66 1.72 11.45
C SER A 7 -8.38 1.14 12.06
N ALA A 8 -7.57 0.44 11.27
CA ALA A 8 -6.31 -0.13 11.69
C ALA A 8 -5.23 0.96 11.87
N THR A 9 -4.32 0.67 12.80
CA THR A 9 -3.13 1.48 13.07
C THR A 9 -1.91 0.80 12.46
N THR A 10 -0.92 1.55 11.99
CA THR A 10 0.35 0.97 11.52
C THR A 10 1.19 0.43 12.67
N LEU A 11 2.22 -0.37 12.38
CA LEU A 11 3.20 -0.83 13.39
C LEU A 11 3.84 0.32 14.17
N ASN A 12 3.94 1.51 13.58
CA ASN A 12 4.52 2.69 14.20
C ASN A 12 3.50 3.57 14.94
N GLY A 13 2.23 3.14 15.03
CA GLY A 13 1.20 3.88 15.75
C GLY A 13 0.45 4.92 14.92
N THR A 14 0.61 4.94 13.60
CA THR A 14 -0.11 5.87 12.71
C THR A 14 -1.51 5.36 12.42
N ASP A 15 -2.54 6.14 12.72
CA ASP A 15 -3.91 5.83 12.30
C ASP A 15 -4.09 6.12 10.81
N LEU A 16 -4.47 5.11 10.02
CA LEU A 16 -4.55 5.26 8.56
C LEU A 16 -5.74 6.11 8.10
N GLY A 17 -6.86 6.07 8.83
CA GLY A 17 -8.03 6.90 8.53
C GLY A 17 -8.61 6.64 7.13
N TRP A 18 -8.66 7.66 6.28
CA TRP A 18 -9.12 7.52 4.90
C TRP A 18 -7.98 7.06 3.99
N VAL A 19 -8.23 5.97 3.25
CA VAL A 19 -7.30 5.41 2.27
C VAL A 19 -8.01 5.28 0.92
N HIS A 20 -7.38 5.78 -0.14
CA HIS A 20 -7.88 5.65 -1.51
C HIS A 20 -7.23 4.45 -2.20
N LEU A 21 -8.04 3.48 -2.60
CA LEU A 21 -7.56 2.27 -3.27
C LEU A 21 -7.43 2.49 -4.78
N PRO A 22 -6.36 1.96 -5.40
CA PRO A 22 -6.14 2.08 -6.84
C PRO A 22 -7.10 1.18 -7.62
N ASN A 23 -7.44 0.02 -7.05
CA ASN A 23 -8.18 -1.06 -7.71
C ASN A 23 -9.36 -1.53 -6.86
N GLU A 24 -10.40 -2.05 -7.53
CA GLU A 24 -11.46 -2.81 -6.87
C GLU A 24 -10.89 -4.11 -6.28
N THR A 25 -11.48 -4.57 -5.18
CA THR A 25 -11.03 -5.79 -4.49
C THR A 25 -11.95 -6.96 -4.75
N ASP A 26 -11.35 -8.14 -4.92
CA ASP A 26 -12.06 -9.40 -4.95
C ASP A 26 -12.53 -9.80 -3.53
N ALA A 27 -13.85 -9.98 -3.37
CA ALA A 27 -14.46 -10.27 -2.08
C ALA A 27 -14.01 -11.61 -1.48
N ALA A 28 -13.72 -12.63 -2.30
CA ALA A 28 -13.28 -13.93 -1.82
C ALA A 28 -11.85 -13.84 -1.26
N LYS A 29 -10.96 -13.11 -1.94
CA LYS A 29 -9.60 -12.82 -1.43
C LYS A 29 -9.64 -12.00 -0.14
N VAL A 30 -10.48 -10.97 -0.08
CA VAL A 30 -10.67 -10.15 1.14
C VAL A 30 -11.14 -11.04 2.29
N HIS A 31 -12.13 -11.92 2.07
CA HIS A 31 -12.65 -12.77 3.12
C HIS A 31 -11.60 -13.77 3.63
N ALA A 32 -10.80 -14.36 2.74
CA ALA A 32 -9.71 -15.26 3.09
C ALA A 32 -8.64 -14.55 3.94
N ILE A 33 -8.19 -13.36 3.51
CA ILE A 33 -7.22 -12.56 4.27
C ILE A 33 -7.80 -12.18 5.64
N ARG A 34 -9.06 -11.74 5.69
CA ARG A 34 -9.73 -11.37 6.93
C ARG A 34 -9.79 -12.53 7.92
N ALA A 35 -10.11 -13.73 7.45
CA ALA A 35 -10.13 -14.93 8.29
C ALA A 35 -8.73 -15.18 8.90
N SER A 36 -7.67 -15.13 8.08
CA SER A 36 -6.29 -15.28 8.55
C SER A 36 -5.91 -14.22 9.59
N LEU A 37 -6.31 -12.96 9.40
CA LEU A 37 -6.05 -11.89 10.38
C LEU A 37 -6.75 -12.14 11.73
N ILE A 38 -7.99 -12.62 11.70
CA ILE A 38 -8.74 -12.97 12.92
C ILE A 38 -8.09 -14.15 13.66
N GLU A 39 -7.49 -15.08 12.92
CA GLU A 39 -6.72 -16.20 13.47
C GLU A 39 -5.34 -15.78 14.02
N GLY A 40 -4.99 -14.49 13.89
CA GLY A 40 -3.72 -13.94 14.37
C GLY A 40 -2.55 -14.17 13.42
N GLU A 41 -2.80 -14.54 12.16
CA GLU A 41 -1.75 -14.49 11.14
C GLU A 41 -1.37 -13.03 10.87
N GLU A 42 -0.07 -12.75 10.86
CA GLU A 42 0.43 -11.44 10.49
C GLU A 42 0.22 -11.19 8.99
N PHE A 43 0.07 -9.91 8.63
CA PHE A 43 0.16 -9.50 7.24
C PHE A 43 1.51 -9.93 6.68
N ARG A 44 1.50 -10.87 5.73
CA ARG A 44 2.74 -11.43 5.16
C ARG A 44 3.59 -10.39 4.42
N ARG A 45 2.99 -9.26 4.01
CA ARG A 45 3.62 -8.20 3.22
C ARG A 45 3.04 -6.85 3.62
N PRO A 46 3.88 -5.81 3.71
CA PRO A 46 3.41 -4.46 3.98
C PRO A 46 2.48 -3.96 2.87
N VAL A 47 1.60 -3.03 3.22
CA VAL A 47 0.90 -2.19 2.25
C VAL A 47 1.76 -0.97 1.95
N VAL A 48 1.74 -0.48 0.72
CA VAL A 48 2.49 0.70 0.33
C VAL A 48 1.51 1.85 0.13
N LEU A 49 1.73 2.93 0.87
CA LEU A 49 0.88 4.11 0.91
C LEU A 49 1.68 5.37 0.59
N VAL A 50 1.04 6.33 -0.04
CA VAL A 50 1.47 7.71 -0.17
C VAL A 50 0.69 8.55 0.83
N ASP A 51 1.38 9.39 1.58
CA ASP A 51 0.74 10.41 2.41
C ASP A 51 0.28 11.57 1.51
N ALA A 52 -1.02 11.88 1.56
CA ALA A 52 -1.63 12.99 0.85
C ALA A 52 -2.19 14.06 1.82
N GLY A 53 -1.67 14.10 3.05
CA GLY A 53 -2.01 15.07 4.07
C GLY A 53 -3.18 14.63 4.96
N ASP A 54 -4.41 14.80 4.49
CA ASP A 54 -5.63 14.43 5.25
C ASP A 54 -6.10 12.99 4.99
N HIS A 55 -5.47 12.31 4.03
CA HIS A 55 -5.74 10.94 3.65
C HIS A 55 -4.48 10.28 3.10
N HIS A 56 -4.57 8.96 2.90
CA HIS A 56 -3.53 8.18 2.25
C HIS A 56 -4.02 7.65 0.90
N ILE A 57 -3.09 7.40 -0.01
CA ILE A 57 -3.38 6.73 -1.29
C ILE A 57 -2.58 5.43 -1.35
N ALA A 58 -3.25 4.32 -1.62
CA ALA A 58 -2.58 3.03 -1.70
C ALA A 58 -1.95 2.83 -3.08
N LEU A 59 -0.68 2.40 -3.11
CA LEU A 59 0.00 1.91 -4.31
C LEU A 59 -0.12 0.39 -4.45
N SER A 60 -0.21 -0.32 -3.32
CA SER A 60 -0.31 -1.78 -3.24
C SER A 60 -1.14 -2.20 -2.02
N GLY A 61 -1.68 -3.43 -2.06
CA GLY A 61 -2.32 -4.03 -0.89
C GLY A 61 -3.81 -3.73 -0.72
N SER A 62 -4.54 -3.38 -1.78
CA SER A 62 -5.99 -3.06 -1.71
C SER A 62 -6.81 -4.12 -0.96
N HIS A 63 -6.56 -5.41 -1.21
CA HIS A 63 -7.26 -6.50 -0.53
C HIS A 63 -6.92 -6.55 0.97
N ARG A 64 -5.67 -6.28 1.34
CA ARG A 64 -5.21 -6.25 2.74
C ARG A 64 -5.84 -5.08 3.50
N LEU A 65 -5.84 -3.90 2.89
CA LEU A 65 -6.50 -2.70 3.43
C LEU A 65 -8.00 -2.93 3.62
N THR A 66 -8.66 -3.53 2.64
CA THR A 66 -10.09 -3.83 2.72
C THR A 66 -10.40 -4.90 3.77
N ALA A 67 -9.53 -5.92 3.91
CA ALA A 67 -9.67 -6.93 4.96
C ALA A 67 -9.45 -6.36 6.37
N ALA A 68 -8.62 -5.32 6.51
CA ALA A 68 -8.37 -4.62 7.77
C ALA A 68 -9.53 -3.71 8.21
N VAL A 69 -10.56 -3.53 7.38
CA VAL A 69 -11.74 -2.73 7.73
C VAL A 69 -12.45 -3.37 8.92
N GLU A 70 -12.73 -2.55 9.94
CA GLU A 70 -13.38 -2.96 11.19
C GLU A 70 -12.63 -4.03 12.00
N ILE A 71 -11.33 -4.22 11.74
CA ILE A 71 -10.46 -5.00 12.61
C ILE A 71 -9.64 -4.01 13.44
N ASP A 72 -9.78 -4.10 14.76
CA ASP A 72 -8.84 -3.47 15.71
C ASP A 72 -7.54 -4.25 15.66
N GLY A 73 -6.68 -3.90 14.71
CA GLY A 73 -5.46 -4.62 14.41
C GLY A 73 -4.36 -3.70 13.93
N VAL A 74 -3.15 -4.26 13.89
CA VAL A 74 -1.98 -3.57 13.39
C VAL A 74 -1.73 -4.01 11.95
N ILE A 75 -1.59 -3.04 11.05
CA ILE A 75 -1.22 -3.30 9.66
C ILE A 75 0.24 -2.91 9.43
N ASP A 76 1.00 -3.79 8.79
CA ASP A 76 2.32 -3.44 8.32
C ASP A 76 2.18 -2.53 7.09
N ALA A 77 2.73 -1.32 7.18
CA ALA A 77 2.56 -0.28 6.18
C ALA A 77 3.85 0.52 5.99
N ILE A 78 4.18 0.78 4.73
CA ILE A 78 5.23 1.69 4.31
C ILE A 78 4.53 2.94 3.80
N ILE A 79 4.76 4.08 4.46
CA ILE A 79 4.15 5.37 4.11
C ILE A 79 5.24 6.27 3.53
N LEU A 80 5.03 6.76 2.31
CA LEU A 80 5.88 7.73 1.65
C LEU A 80 5.34 9.14 1.91
N SER A 81 5.99 9.90 2.80
CA SER A 81 5.48 11.19 3.32
C SER A 81 6.21 12.45 2.86
N SER A 82 7.20 12.31 1.99
CA SER A 82 8.06 13.41 1.53
C SER A 82 8.11 13.54 0.00
N LEU A 83 7.05 13.09 -0.67
CA LEU A 83 6.94 13.16 -2.13
C LEU A 83 6.48 14.55 -2.57
N THR A 84 7.06 15.03 -3.68
CA THR A 84 6.57 16.24 -4.35
C THR A 84 5.26 15.95 -5.08
N GLU A 85 4.50 17.01 -5.43
CA GLU A 85 3.24 16.86 -6.18
C GLU A 85 3.45 16.15 -7.54
N ASP A 86 4.56 16.43 -8.22
CA ASP A 86 4.93 15.78 -9.47
C ASP A 86 5.23 14.29 -9.28
N GLN A 87 5.96 13.93 -8.21
CA GLN A 87 6.26 12.53 -7.87
C GLN A 87 5.00 11.76 -7.48
N VAL A 88 4.10 12.39 -6.72
CA VAL A 88 2.79 11.80 -6.40
C VAL A 88 2.00 11.58 -7.69
N THR A 89 1.94 12.56 -8.58
CA THR A 89 1.23 12.44 -9.86
C THR A 89 1.78 11.29 -10.71
N LEU A 90 3.11 11.19 -10.82
CA LEU A 90 3.78 10.10 -11.54
C LEU A 90 3.37 8.71 -10.99
N LEU A 91 3.31 8.56 -9.66
CA LEU A 91 2.90 7.31 -9.02
C LEU A 91 1.41 7.00 -9.22
N LEU A 92 0.56 8.01 -9.31
CA LEU A 92 -0.89 7.86 -9.51
C LEU A 92 -1.28 7.59 -10.97
N ASP A 93 -0.48 8.04 -11.93
CA ASP A 93 -0.69 7.79 -13.36
C ASP A 93 -0.31 6.36 -13.78
N ALA A 94 0.37 5.61 -12.90
CA ALA A 94 0.74 4.22 -13.12
C ALA A 94 -0.47 3.27 -13.09
N ASN A 95 -0.65 2.50 -14.18
CA ASN A 95 -1.86 1.72 -14.40
C ASN A 95 -1.84 0.33 -13.75
N ASP A 96 -0.66 -0.28 -13.63
CA ASP A 96 -0.47 -1.60 -13.03
C ASP A 96 0.75 -1.64 -12.09
N ASP A 97 1.00 -2.81 -11.49
CA ASP A 97 2.07 -2.97 -10.51
C ASP A 97 3.48 -2.79 -11.12
N HIS A 98 3.67 -3.14 -12.40
CA HIS A 98 4.94 -2.92 -13.10
C HIS A 98 5.15 -1.43 -13.40
N ASP A 99 4.10 -0.73 -13.86
CA ASP A 99 4.15 0.72 -14.05
C ASP A 99 4.45 1.44 -12.73
N ARG A 100 3.83 1.01 -11.61
CA ARG A 100 4.08 1.59 -10.28
C ARG A 100 5.50 1.34 -9.82
N LEU A 101 6.05 0.16 -10.10
CA LEU A 101 7.44 -0.14 -9.80
C LEU A 101 8.38 0.75 -10.61
N ALA A 102 8.10 0.94 -11.91
CA ALA A 102 8.89 1.83 -12.76
C ALA A 102 8.85 3.27 -12.24
N ALA A 103 7.67 3.77 -11.88
CA ALA A 103 7.49 5.10 -11.30
C ALA A 103 8.24 5.27 -9.97
N LEU A 104 8.20 4.29 -9.07
CA LEU A 104 8.99 4.35 -7.81
C LEU A 104 10.51 4.37 -8.06
N ILE A 105 10.97 3.63 -9.07
CA ILE A 105 12.39 3.63 -9.45
C ILE A 105 12.77 5.00 -10.02
N GLU A 106 11.92 5.57 -10.88
CA GLU A 106 12.13 6.91 -11.44
C GLU A 106 12.20 7.97 -10.33
N VAL A 107 11.28 7.93 -9.35
CA VAL A 107 11.33 8.80 -8.16
C VAL A 107 12.64 8.63 -7.39
N ALA A 108 13.13 7.40 -7.25
CA ALA A 108 14.39 7.12 -6.56
C ALA A 108 15.62 7.63 -7.33
N GLU A 109 15.56 7.67 -8.66
CA GLU A 109 16.65 8.13 -9.53
C GLU A 109 16.65 9.66 -9.71
N ASP A 110 15.49 10.31 -9.63
CA ASP A 110 15.33 11.77 -9.81
C ASP A 110 15.51 12.58 -8.51
N THR A 111 15.53 11.92 -7.35
CA THR A 111 15.72 12.59 -6.06
C THR A 111 17.19 12.59 -5.63
N ASP A 112 17.71 13.76 -5.27
CA ASP A 112 19.00 13.88 -4.56
C ASP A 112 18.84 13.67 -3.03
N GLU A 113 17.60 13.64 -2.54
CA GLU A 113 17.25 13.49 -1.12
C GLU A 113 16.68 12.09 -0.83
N GLU A 114 17.08 11.51 0.30
CA GLU A 114 16.57 10.21 0.76
C GLU A 114 15.08 10.33 1.13
N ILE A 115 14.23 9.58 0.42
CA ILE A 115 12.81 9.45 0.75
C ILE A 115 12.64 8.25 1.67
N ASP A 116 12.25 8.52 2.92
CA ASP A 116 11.99 7.49 3.93
C ASP A 116 11.01 6.43 3.39
N GLY A 117 11.42 5.16 3.48
CA GLY A 117 10.59 4.03 3.07
C GLY A 117 10.57 3.73 1.57
N LEU A 118 11.22 4.53 0.70
CA LEU A 118 11.17 4.33 -0.75
C LEU A 118 11.78 2.98 -1.19
N GLU A 119 12.96 2.61 -0.69
CA GLU A 119 13.57 1.32 -1.00
C GLU A 119 12.72 0.14 -0.50
N ALA A 120 12.10 0.29 0.67
CA ALA A 120 11.19 -0.70 1.21
C ALA A 120 9.93 -0.83 0.35
N ALA A 121 9.38 0.29 -0.15
CA ALA A 121 8.24 0.32 -1.06
C ALA A 121 8.56 -0.39 -2.38
N ILE A 122 9.71 -0.09 -2.99
CA ILE A 122 10.20 -0.78 -4.20
C ILE A 122 10.29 -2.28 -3.97
N THR A 123 10.85 -2.70 -2.82
CA THR A 123 10.97 -4.12 -2.45
C THR A 123 9.60 -4.78 -2.26
N ALA A 124 8.66 -4.10 -1.62
CA ALA A 124 7.30 -4.58 -1.40
C ALA A 124 6.55 -4.79 -2.72
N ILE A 125 6.60 -3.82 -3.65
CA ILE A 125 5.94 -3.93 -4.96
C ILE A 125 6.57 -5.04 -5.82
N ARG A 126 7.91 -5.18 -5.81
CA ARG A 126 8.57 -6.32 -6.47
C ARG A 126 8.07 -7.66 -5.93
N GLY A 127 7.88 -7.76 -4.61
CA GLY A 127 7.32 -8.94 -3.96
C GLY A 127 5.85 -9.19 -4.33
N GLU A 128 5.06 -8.14 -4.57
CA GLU A 128 3.68 -8.23 -5.03
C GLU A 128 3.61 -8.79 -6.46
N ILE A 129 4.39 -8.21 -7.38
CA ILE A 129 4.51 -8.67 -8.78
C ILE A 129 4.90 -10.16 -8.82
N ALA A 130 5.97 -10.52 -8.11
CA ALA A 130 6.48 -11.89 -8.12
C ALA A 130 5.47 -12.92 -7.59
N ALA A 131 4.59 -12.54 -6.66
CA ALA A 131 3.52 -13.42 -6.17
C ALA A 131 2.37 -13.52 -7.17
N ASN A 132 1.98 -12.40 -7.77
CA ASN A 132 0.92 -12.36 -8.79
C ASN A 132 1.31 -13.25 -9.99
N ASP A 133 2.57 -13.19 -10.43
CA ASP A 133 3.10 -14.03 -11.51
C ASP A 133 3.12 -15.53 -11.16
N ARG A 134 3.23 -15.86 -9.87
CA ARG A 134 3.16 -17.25 -9.36
C ARG A 134 1.74 -17.69 -9.03
N GLY A 135 0.76 -16.80 -9.10
CA GLY A 135 -0.65 -17.07 -8.75
C GLY A 135 -0.90 -17.25 -7.25
N GLU A 136 -0.08 -16.61 -6.40
CA GLU A 136 -0.14 -16.67 -4.93
C GLU A 136 -1.00 -15.58 -4.29
#